data_AF-A0A960CVC4-F1
#
_entry.id   AF-A0A960CVC4-F1
#
_cell.length_a   1.000
_cell.length_b   1.000
_cell.length_c   1.000
_cell.angle_alpha   90.00
_cell.angle_beta   90.00
_cell.angle_gamma   90.00
#
_symmetry.space_group_name_H-M   'P 1'
#
loop_
_entity.id
_entity.type
_entity.pdbx_description
1 polymer ?
#
loop_
_entity_poly.entity_id
_entity_poly.type
_entity_poly.pdbx_seq_one_letter_code
_entity_poly.pdbx_strand_id
1 'polypeptide(L)'
;QPLLIADLSGSLGRAAFFAAFGTAVHMVGTYLAGWPTDRFGARRVLVAATLLRGVVLAGIPVAMALGTINLTWAMACYAAEALIRGYVDTSVHTVPLELAGHRG
;
A
#
# COMPACT_ATOMS: atom_id res chain seq x y z
N GLN A 1 10.34 -1.40 -3.67
CA GLN A 1 11.71 -0.96 -3.94
C GLN A 1 12.01 -1.18 -5.42
N PRO A 2 12.22 -0.11 -6.21
CA PRO A 2 12.43 -0.20 -7.66
C PRO A 2 13.71 -0.97 -8.05
N LEU A 3 14.71 -1.03 -7.17
CA LEU A 3 15.97 -1.76 -7.40
C LEU A 3 15.75 -3.27 -7.58
N LEU A 4 14.88 -3.89 -6.79
CA LEU A 4 14.61 -5.34 -6.84
C LEU A 4 13.92 -5.76 -8.15
N ILE A 5 13.10 -4.87 -8.69
CA ILE A 5 12.38 -5.07 -9.96
C ILE A 5 13.31 -4.82 -11.16
N ALA A 6 14.25 -3.89 -11.03
CA ALA A 6 15.30 -3.70 -12.04
C ALA A 6 16.19 -4.94 -12.16
N ASP A 7 16.58 -5.53 -11.02
CA ASP A 7 17.43 -6.72 -10.97
C ASP A 7 16.70 -7.97 -11.51
N LEU A 8 15.42 -8.15 -11.16
CA LEU A 8 14.61 -9.30 -11.61
C LEU A 8 14.10 -9.19 -13.06
N SER A 9 13.93 -8.00 -13.61
CA SER A 9 13.34 -7.82 -14.96
C SER A 9 14.37 -7.61 -16.08
N GLY A 10 15.64 -7.34 -15.73
CA GLY A 10 16.71 -7.02 -16.67
C GLY A 10 16.48 -5.75 -17.49
N SER A 11 15.50 -4.91 -17.11
CA SER A 11 15.08 -3.74 -17.90
C SER A 11 14.67 -2.55 -17.03
N LEU A 12 15.41 -1.44 -17.20
CA LEU A 12 15.09 -0.14 -16.61
C LEU A 12 13.71 0.39 -17.06
N GLY A 13 13.28 0.10 -18.28
CA GLY A 13 11.98 0.52 -18.82
C GLY A 13 10.80 -0.14 -18.09
N ARG A 14 10.93 -1.42 -17.73
CA ARG A 14 9.93 -2.12 -16.90
C ARG A 14 9.90 -1.56 -15.49
N ALA A 15 11.06 -1.30 -14.88
CA ALA A 15 11.14 -0.68 -13.55
C ALA A 15 10.46 0.71 -13.50
N ALA A 16 10.64 1.54 -14.55
CA ALA A 16 10.00 2.84 -14.67
C ALA A 16 8.48 2.73 -14.85
N PHE A 17 8.01 1.81 -15.70
CA PHE A 17 6.57 1.51 -15.82
C PHE A 17 5.95 1.07 -14.49
N PHE A 18 6.65 0.23 -13.72
CA PHE A 18 6.18 -0.23 -12.42
C PHE A 18 6.15 0.87 -11.36
N ALA A 19 7.10 1.80 -11.40
CA ALA A 19 7.05 2.99 -10.54
C ALA A 19 5.80 3.83 -10.84
N ALA A 20 5.49 4.08 -12.12
CA ALA A 20 4.28 4.81 -12.54
C ALA A 20 2.98 4.06 -12.19
N PHE A 21 2.97 2.73 -12.36
CA PHE A 21 1.85 1.87 -11.98
C PHE A 21 1.59 1.94 -10.46
N GLY A 22 2.64 1.96 -9.64
CA GLY A 22 2.53 2.16 -8.20
C GLY A 22 1.82 3.47 -7.83
N THR A 23 2.11 4.56 -8.54
CA THR A 23 1.41 5.84 -8.35
C THR A 23 -0.08 5.75 -8.68
N ALA A 24 -0.45 5.09 -9.77
CA ALA A 24 -1.86 4.90 -10.14
C ALA A 24 -2.61 4.09 -9.06
N VAL A 25 -2.02 3.00 -8.58
CA VAL A 25 -2.62 2.16 -7.52
C VAL A 25 -2.73 2.92 -6.20
N HIS A 26 -1.75 3.77 -5.89
CA HIS A 26 -1.82 4.67 -4.74
C HIS A 26 -3.03 5.61 -4.83
N MET A 27 -3.25 6.24 -5.99
CA MET A 27 -4.41 7.12 -6.21
C MET A 27 -5.75 6.38 -6.11
N VAL A 28 -5.81 5.13 -6.55
CA VAL A 28 -6.98 4.28 -6.32
C VAL A 28 -7.20 4.03 -4.83
N GLY A 29 -6.11 3.79 -4.09
CA GLY A 29 -6.15 3.62 -2.64
C GLY A 29 -6.69 4.85 -1.92
N THR A 30 -6.22 6.05 -2.27
CA THR A 30 -6.71 7.30 -1.67
C THR A 30 -8.18 7.56 -2.01
N TYR A 31 -8.60 7.32 -3.26
CA TYR A 31 -9.99 7.46 -3.67
C TYR A 31 -10.92 6.52 -2.90
N LEU A 32 -10.54 5.26 -2.76
CA LEU A 32 -11.35 4.25 -2.08
C LEU A 32 -11.33 4.40 -0.56
N ALA A 33 -10.36 5.09 0.02
CA ALA A 33 -10.20 5.21 1.46
C ALA A 33 -11.26 6.09 2.13
N GLY A 34 -11.93 6.98 1.40
CA GLY A 34 -13.02 7.80 1.93
C GLY A 34 -14.20 6.97 2.46
N TRP A 35 -14.72 6.05 1.65
CA TRP A 35 -15.86 5.19 2.03
C TRP A 35 -15.67 4.37 3.33
N PRO A 36 -14.56 3.62 3.52
CA PRO A 36 -14.34 2.86 4.74
C PRO A 36 -13.97 3.76 5.93
N THR A 37 -13.34 4.90 5.70
CA THR A 37 -13.08 5.90 6.74
C THR A 37 -14.40 6.42 7.32
N ASP A 38 -15.34 6.80 6.45
CA ASP A 38 -16.66 7.28 6.85
C ASP A 38 -17.51 6.19 7.55
N ARG A 39 -17.34 4.93 7.13
CA ARG A 39 -18.16 3.82 7.64
C ARG A 39 -17.64 3.18 8.92
N PHE A 40 -16.32 3.06 9.08
CA PHE A 40 -15.69 2.31 10.18
C PHE A 40 -14.90 3.20 11.15
N GLY A 41 -14.74 4.48 10.83
CA GLY A 41 -13.94 5.44 11.58
C GLY A 41 -12.47 5.40 11.20
N ALA A 42 -11.87 6.58 11.04
CA ALA A 42 -10.50 6.75 10.54
C ALA A 42 -9.46 5.98 11.36
N ARG A 43 -9.64 5.91 12.69
CA ARG A 43 -8.73 5.20 13.58
C ARG A 43 -8.68 3.69 13.32
N ARG A 44 -9.83 3.05 13.05
CA ARG A 44 -9.87 1.59 12.79
C ARG A 44 -9.29 1.26 11.42
N VAL A 45 -9.58 2.10 10.42
CA VAL A 45 -9.02 1.96 9.07
C VAL A 45 -7.51 2.12 9.10
N LEU A 46 -6.98 3.09 9.85
CA LEU A 46 -5.54 3.30 9.98
C LEU A 46 -4.82 2.10 10.61
N VAL A 47 -5.38 1.53 11.69
CA VAL A 47 -4.81 0.34 12.34
C VAL A 47 -4.83 -0.86 11.39
N ALA A 48 -5.95 -1.13 10.72
CA ALA A 48 -6.07 -2.23 9.78
C ALA A 48 -5.11 -2.07 8.58
N ALA A 49 -5.01 -0.86 8.02
CA ALA A 49 -4.09 -0.56 6.93
C ALA A 49 -2.62 -0.74 7.36
N THR A 50 -2.27 -0.34 8.59
CA THR A 50 -0.91 -0.50 9.12
C THR A 50 -0.54 -1.97 9.31
N LEU A 51 -1.47 -2.78 9.85
CA LEU A 51 -1.26 -4.23 9.99
C LEU A 51 -1.11 -4.90 8.62
N LEU A 52 -1.97 -4.55 7.66
CA LEU A 52 -1.91 -5.08 6.31
C LEU A 52 -0.59 -4.70 5.62
N ARG A 53 -0.07 -3.49 5.87
CA ARG A 53 1.25 -3.07 5.39
C ARG A 53 2.35 -3.98 5.93
N GLY A 54 2.31 -4.32 7.22
CA GLY A 54 3.24 -5.25 7.85
C GLY A 54 3.24 -6.62 7.18
N VAL A 55 2.04 -7.16 6.90
CA VAL A 55 1.88 -8.45 6.21
C VAL A 55 2.46 -8.40 4.79
N VAL A 56 2.17 -7.35 4.03
CA VAL A 56 2.66 -7.19 2.65
C VAL A 56 4.19 -7.05 2.61
N LEU A 57 4.77 -6.29 3.54
CA LEU A 57 6.23 -6.16 3.64
C LEU A 57 6.90 -7.48 4.05
N ALA A 58 6.28 -8.27 4.92
CA ALA A 58 6.76 -9.59 5.31
C ALA A 58 6.60 -10.64 4.19
N GLY A 59 5.68 -10.45 3.25
CA GLY A 59 5.44 -11.37 2.13
C GLY A 59 6.63 -11.54 1.18
N ILE A 60 7.48 -10.52 1.03
CA ILE A 60 8.69 -10.58 0.19
C ILE A 60 9.77 -11.48 0.82
N PRO A 61 10.25 -11.24 2.06
CA PRO A 61 11.26 -12.11 2.68
C PRO A 61 10.74 -13.54 2.91
N VAL A 62 9.45 -13.73 3.20
CA VAL A 62 8.86 -15.07 3.30
C VAL A 62 8.92 -15.82 1.96
N ALA A 63 8.56 -15.17 0.85
CA ALA A 63 8.66 -15.78 -0.48
C ALA A 63 10.11 -16.03 -0.92
N MET A 64 11.05 -15.17 -0.50
CA MET A 64 12.48 -15.43 -0.68
C MET A 64 12.94 -16.66 0.11
N ALA A 65 12.55 -16.78 1.38
CA ALA A 65 12.92 -17.92 2.23
C ALA A 65 12.35 -19.26 1.72
N LEU A 66 11.19 -19.22 1.06
CA LEU A 66 10.55 -20.39 0.46
C LEU A 66 11.03 -20.70 -0.97
N GLY A 67 11.89 -19.84 -1.56
CA GLY A 67 12.39 -20.02 -2.93
C GLY A 67 11.34 -19.86 -4.03
N THR A 68 10.15 -19.33 -3.71
CA THR A 68 9.02 -19.19 -4.64
C THR A 68 8.88 -17.78 -5.21
N ILE A 69 9.82 -16.88 -4.89
CA ILE A 69 9.76 -15.49 -5.35
C ILE A 69 9.85 -15.42 -6.87
N ASN A 70 8.82 -14.84 -7.47
CA ASN A 70 8.75 -14.56 -8.89
C ASN A 70 8.32 -13.11 -9.12
N LEU A 71 8.51 -12.63 -10.35
CA LEU A 71 8.23 -11.24 -10.71
C LEU A 71 6.78 -10.85 -10.43
N THR A 72 5.82 -11.74 -10.72
CA THR A 72 4.39 -11.51 -10.46
C THR A 72 4.10 -11.33 -8.97
N TRP A 73 4.75 -12.11 -8.11
CA TRP A 73 4.61 -11.99 -6.66
C TRP A 73 5.18 -10.67 -6.14
N ALA A 74 6.39 -10.30 -6.57
CA ALA A 74 7.00 -9.02 -6.21
C ALA A 74 6.14 -7.83 -6.64
N MET A 75 5.53 -7.92 -7.83
CA MET A 75 4.59 -6.92 -8.33
C MET A 75 3.30 -6.85 -7.51
N ALA A 76 2.73 -8.00 -7.14
CA ALA A 76 1.53 -8.06 -6.31
C ALA A 76 1.76 -7.44 -4.93
N CYS A 77 2.89 -7.76 -4.28
CA CYS A 77 3.28 -7.12 -3.03
C CYS A 77 3.47 -5.60 -3.20
N TYR A 78 4.09 -5.15 -4.30
CA TYR A 78 4.31 -3.73 -4.54
C TYR A 78 2.99 -2.96 -4.80
N ALA A 79 2.09 -3.53 -5.59
CA ALA A 79 0.77 -2.94 -5.83
C ALA A 79 -0.07 -2.90 -4.54
N ALA A 80 -0.07 -3.96 -3.75
CA ALA A 80 -0.74 -3.99 -2.46
C ALA A 80 -0.18 -2.92 -1.52
N GLU A 81 1.14 -2.75 -1.46
CA GLU A 81 1.78 -1.71 -0.63
C GLU A 81 1.39 -0.30 -1.08
N ALA A 82 1.35 -0.05 -2.39
CA ALA A 82 0.92 1.23 -2.94
C ALA A 82 -0.54 1.56 -2.59
N LEU A 83 -1.43 0.57 -2.70
CA LEU A 83 -2.85 0.71 -2.34
C LEU A 83 -3.00 1.06 -0.85
N ILE A 84 -2.34 0.29 0.02
CA ILE A 84 -2.37 0.49 1.48
C ILE A 84 -1.82 1.87 1.85
N ARG A 85 -0.78 2.33 1.14
CA ARG A 85 -0.23 3.67 1.36
C ARG A 85 -1.24 4.77 1.07
N GLY A 86 -2.04 4.62 0.01
CA GLY A 86 -3.14 5.55 -0.27
C GLY A 86 -4.20 5.55 0.84
N TYR A 87 -4.55 4.36 1.36
CA TYR A 87 -5.47 4.23 2.51
C TYR A 87 -4.97 4.94 3.77
N VAL A 88 -3.69 4.77 4.10
CA VAL A 88 -3.06 5.41 5.26
C VAL A 88 -3.06 6.93 5.10
N ASP A 89 -2.70 7.43 3.92
CA ASP A 89 -2.61 8.87 3.65
C ASP A 89 -3.96 9.57 3.90
N THR A 90 -5.03 9.06 3.30
CA THR A 90 -6.39 9.59 3.53
C THR A 90 -6.81 9.49 4.99
N SER A 91 -6.55 8.35 5.65
CA SER A 91 -6.97 8.14 7.04
C SER A 91 -6.23 9.07 8.03
N VAL A 92 -4.94 9.32 7.82
CA VAL A 92 -4.16 10.22 8.69
C VAL A 92 -4.69 11.65 8.63
N HIS A 93 -5.16 12.09 7.47
CA HIS A 93 -5.74 13.41 7.29
C HIS A 93 -7.15 13.57 7.88
N THR A 94 -7.88 12.47 8.09
CA THR A 94 -9.24 12.50 8.66
C THR A 94 -9.28 12.26 10.18
N VAL A 95 -8.29 11.59 10.77
CA VAL A 95 -8.21 11.36 12.23
C VAL A 95 -8.31 12.65 13.07
N PRO A 96 -7.60 13.75 12.77
CA PRO A 96 -7.72 14.99 13.54
C PRO A 96 -9.13 15.60 13.47
N LEU A 97 -9.84 15.44 12.34
CA LEU A 97 -11.20 15.95 12.16
C LEU A 97 -12.21 15.16 12.99
N GLU A 98 -12.06 13.84 13.07
CA GLU A 98 -12.88 13.01 13.99
C GLU A 98 -12.65 13.38 15.46
N LEU A 99 -11.41 13.65 15.86
CA LEU A 99 -11.08 14.06 17.22
C LEU A 99 -11.57 15.47 17.56
N ALA A 100 -11.59 16.38 16.58
CA ALA A 100 -12.12 17.73 16.74
C ALA A 100 -13.66 17.75 16.79
N GLY A 101 -14.33 16.86 16.03
CA GLY A 101 -15.79 16.72 16.03
C GLY A 101 -16.38 16.15 17.32
N HIS A 102 -15.58 15.49 18.16
CA HIS A 102 -16.00 14.94 19.46
C HIS A 102 -15.97 15.95 20.63
N ARG A 103 -15.93 17.26 20.34
CA ARG A 103 -16.25 18.33 21.30
C ARG A 103 -17.57 18.99 20.93
N GLY A 104 -18.67 18.35 21.31
CA GLY A 104 -20.04 18.87 21.23
C GLY A 104 -20.92 18.12 22.20
#